data_AF-A0A358XSB0-F1
#
_entry.id   AF-A0A358XSB0-F1
#
_cell.length_a   1.000
_cell.length_b   1.000
_cell.length_c   1.000
_cell.angle_alpha   90.00
_cell.angle_beta   90.00
_cell.angle_gamma   90.00
#
_symmetry.space_group_name_H-M   'P 1'
#
loop_
_entity.id
_entity.type
_entity.pdbx_description
1 polymer ?
#
loop_
_entity_poly.entity_id
_entity_poly.type
_entity_poly.pdbx_seq_one_letter_code
_entity_poly.pdbx_strand_id
1 'polypeptide(L)'
;NQYEYRLVGFDKNWIRNGKENSAYYTNLDPGDYVFEVRASNNDGIWNKEIKSIAIHVAPPFWRTIYAYLFYVLAVLGVLLWIRHRGIQKLKQKFAIEQERIQARQLIEQQKRDAETKHQLDAMKIRFLTNLSHEFRTPISLIMGPIDALVAKNKDSKLGEQLNLISRNARRLLNLVNQLLDFRKMEYHELKVQDEE
;
A
#
# COMPACT_ATOMS: atom_id res chain seq x y z
N ASN A 1 43.94 74.86 -13.76
CA ASN A 1 43.14 74.23 -12.68
C ASN A 1 43.36 72.75 -12.69
N GLN A 2 43.66 72.16 -11.53
CA GLN A 2 43.68 70.72 -11.32
C GLN A 2 42.63 70.35 -10.27
N TYR A 3 42.14 69.12 -10.32
CA TYR A 3 41.15 68.63 -9.37
C TYR A 3 41.72 67.50 -8.51
N GLU A 4 41.37 67.54 -7.23
CA GLU A 4 41.56 66.46 -6.29
C GLU A 4 40.21 66.05 -5.72
N TYR A 5 39.99 64.75 -5.60
CA TYR A 5 38.79 64.20 -5.00
C TYR A 5 39.14 63.08 -4.02
N ARG A 6 38.19 62.75 -3.15
CA ARG A 6 38.22 61.53 -2.32
C ARG A 6 36.80 61.12 -1.95
N LEU A 7 36.59 59.84 -1.77
CA LEU A 7 35.39 59.28 -1.18
C LEU A 7 35.67 58.93 0.27
N VAL A 8 35.20 59.78 1.19
CA VAL A 8 35.33 59.56 2.63
C VAL A 8 34.57 58.29 3.00
N GLY A 9 35.27 57.34 3.63
CA GLY A 9 34.78 55.98 3.92
C GLY A 9 35.35 54.90 2.98
N PHE A 10 36.00 55.28 1.88
CA PHE A 10 36.66 54.36 0.94
C PHE A 10 38.14 54.74 0.72
N ASP A 11 38.40 56.01 0.40
CA ASP A 11 39.75 56.52 0.16
C ASP A 11 40.42 57.03 1.44
N LYS A 12 41.71 56.70 1.60
CA LYS A 12 42.53 57.22 2.72
C LYS A 12 43.18 58.57 2.41
N ASN A 13 43.47 58.85 1.14
CA ASN A 13 44.19 60.04 0.67
C ASN A 13 43.44 60.72 -0.47
N TRP A 14 43.77 61.99 -0.74
CA TRP A 14 43.28 62.70 -1.92
C TRP A 14 43.86 62.12 -3.21
N ILE A 15 43.00 61.88 -4.18
CA ILE A 15 43.36 61.39 -5.51
C ILE A 15 43.42 62.57 -6.47
N ARG A 16 44.56 62.76 -7.14
CA ARG A 16 44.77 63.81 -8.15
C ARG A 16 44.28 63.32 -9.50
N ASN A 17 43.33 64.03 -10.10
CA ASN A 17 42.76 63.68 -11.40
C ASN A 17 43.21 64.58 -12.55
N GLY A 18 44.24 65.40 -12.33
CA GLY A 18 44.76 66.31 -13.35
C GLY A 18 43.66 67.20 -13.94
N LYS A 19 43.39 67.04 -15.24
CA LYS A 19 42.36 67.77 -16.01
C LYS A 19 41.06 66.97 -16.21
N GLU A 20 41.02 65.71 -15.77
CA GLU A 20 39.87 64.84 -15.93
C GLU A 20 38.80 65.14 -14.86
N ASN A 21 37.54 65.15 -15.25
CA ASN A 21 36.39 65.50 -14.42
C ASN A 21 35.49 64.28 -14.07
N SER A 22 36.01 63.07 -14.23
CA SER A 22 35.36 61.79 -13.91
C SER A 22 36.08 61.05 -12.80
N ALA A 23 35.34 60.47 -11.86
CA ALA A 23 35.85 59.56 -10.84
C ALA A 23 35.02 58.26 -10.88
N TYR A 24 35.70 57.11 -10.88
CA TYR A 24 35.07 55.80 -10.95
C TYR A 24 35.31 55.02 -9.66
N TYR A 25 34.23 54.61 -9.00
CA TYR A 25 34.27 53.71 -7.85
C TYR A 25 33.47 52.46 -8.16
N THR A 26 34.09 51.30 -8.01
CA THR A 26 33.46 49.99 -8.22
C THR A 26 33.48 49.22 -6.91
N ASN A 27 32.48 48.35 -6.69
CA ASN A 27 32.43 47.45 -5.54
C ASN A 27 32.47 48.18 -4.19
N LEU A 28 31.71 49.28 -4.07
CA LEU A 28 31.47 49.94 -2.78
C LEU A 28 30.58 49.04 -1.92
N ASP A 29 31.02 48.80 -0.67
CA ASP A 29 30.21 48.09 0.30
C ASP A 29 28.98 48.92 0.70
N PRO A 30 27.90 48.29 1.19
CA PRO A 30 26.73 49.04 1.66
C PRO A 30 27.07 49.97 2.82
N GLY A 31 26.70 51.24 2.72
CA GLY A 31 27.03 52.24 3.73
C GLY A 31 26.86 53.67 3.23
N ASP A 32 27.18 54.60 4.12
CA ASP A 32 27.16 56.03 3.85
C ASP A 32 28.57 56.52 3.50
N TYR A 33 28.67 57.19 2.36
CA TYR A 33 29.91 57.77 1.85
C TYR A 33 29.74 59.27 1.60
N VAL A 34 30.83 60.01 1.70
CA VAL A 34 30.85 61.45 1.34
C VAL A 34 31.89 61.67 0.26
N PHE A 35 31.43 62.06 -0.92
CA PHE A 35 32.31 62.44 -2.02
C PHE A 35 32.74 63.88 -1.83
N GLU A 36 34.04 64.12 -1.70
CA GLU A 36 34.64 65.44 -1.53
C GLU A 36 35.51 65.81 -2.73
N VAL A 37 35.42 67.06 -3.17
CA VAL A 37 36.22 67.61 -4.28
C VAL A 37 36.77 68.98 -3.94
N ARG A 38 38.02 69.24 -4.32
CA ARG A 38 38.68 70.55 -4.27
C ARG A 38 39.46 70.82 -5.56
N ALA A 39 39.60 72.09 -5.91
CA ALA A 39 40.30 72.52 -7.12
C ALA A 39 41.52 73.39 -6.76
N SER A 40 42.55 73.34 -7.59
CA SER A 40 43.68 74.26 -7.55
C SER A 40 43.56 75.37 -8.60
N ASN A 41 44.04 76.56 -8.25
CA ASN A 41 44.15 77.70 -9.18
C ASN A 41 45.39 77.54 -10.09
N ASN A 42 45.57 78.45 -11.07
CA ASN A 42 46.69 78.42 -12.02
C ASN A 42 48.08 78.46 -11.35
N ASP A 43 48.16 79.01 -10.12
CA ASP A 43 49.38 79.09 -9.31
C ASP A 43 49.64 77.83 -8.44
N GLY A 44 48.87 76.76 -8.64
CA GLY A 44 49.04 75.50 -7.89
C GLY A 44 48.53 75.53 -6.45
N ILE A 45 47.93 76.64 -6.00
CA ILE A 45 47.32 76.79 -4.67
C ILE A 45 45.94 76.11 -4.67
N TRP A 46 45.75 75.14 -3.77
CA TRP A 46 44.48 74.44 -3.57
C TRP A 46 43.48 75.31 -2.82
N ASN A 47 42.23 75.35 -3.29
CA ASN A 47 41.14 76.05 -2.62
C ASN A 47 40.85 75.40 -1.25
N LYS A 48 40.58 76.23 -0.24
CA LYS A 48 40.20 75.79 1.11
C LYS A 48 38.74 75.35 1.18
N GLU A 49 37.89 75.82 0.26
CA GLU A 49 36.49 75.38 0.18
C GLU A 49 36.40 74.03 -0.52
N ILE A 50 36.05 73.00 0.26
CA ILE A 50 35.76 71.65 -0.23
C ILE A 50 34.27 71.56 -0.50
N LYS A 51 33.88 71.07 -1.69
CA LYS A 51 32.47 70.71 -1.97
C LYS A 51 32.26 69.24 -1.67
N SER A 52 31.13 68.90 -1.05
CA SER A 52 30.79 67.54 -0.66
C SER A 52 29.39 67.10 -1.11
N ILE A 53 29.23 65.80 -1.40
CA ILE A 53 27.95 65.15 -1.74
C ILE A 53 27.84 63.87 -0.91
N ALA A 54 26.71 63.66 -0.24
CA ALA A 54 26.41 62.42 0.47
C ALA A 54 25.88 61.34 -0.49
N ILE A 55 26.42 60.13 -0.39
CA ILE A 55 26.07 58.97 -1.21
C ILE A 55 25.71 57.82 -0.27
N HIS A 56 24.49 57.29 -0.39
CA HIS A 56 24.05 56.10 0.36
C HIS A 56 24.00 54.89 -0.57
N VAL A 57 24.79 53.87 -0.27
CA VAL A 57 24.81 52.59 -1.01
C VAL A 57 23.96 51.58 -0.26
N ALA A 58 22.76 51.28 -0.78
CA ALA A 58 21.84 50.34 -0.16
C ALA A 58 22.37 48.89 -0.23
N PRO A 59 22.13 48.07 0.81
CA PRO A 59 22.54 46.66 0.79
C PRO A 59 21.79 45.88 -0.28
N PRO A 60 22.43 44.89 -0.93
CA PRO A 60 21.77 44.03 -1.90
C PRO A 60 20.58 43.29 -1.30
N PHE A 61 19.50 43.12 -2.08
CA PHE A 61 18.26 42.50 -1.60
C PHE A 61 18.47 41.08 -1.04
N TRP A 62 19.41 40.31 -1.59
CA TRP A 62 19.76 38.95 -1.13
C TRP A 62 20.51 38.90 0.20
N ARG A 63 20.97 40.04 0.72
CA ARG A 63 21.63 40.20 2.03
C ARG A 63 20.74 40.82 3.10
N THR A 64 19.44 40.97 2.82
CA THR A 64 18.47 41.49 3.80
C THR A 64 18.07 40.42 4.82
N ILE A 65 17.64 40.84 6.01
CA ILE A 65 17.12 39.93 7.05
C ILE A 65 15.95 39.09 6.52
N TYR A 66 15.08 39.70 5.71
CA TYR A 66 13.95 39.01 5.06
C TYR A 66 14.43 37.90 4.11
N ALA A 67 15.53 38.11 3.38
CA ALA A 67 16.11 37.08 2.52
C ALA A 67 16.63 35.88 3.33
N TYR A 68 17.32 36.12 4.46
CA TYR A 68 17.76 35.04 5.34
C TYR A 68 16.60 34.27 5.97
N LEU A 69 15.55 34.96 6.43
CA LEU A 69 14.33 34.31 6.93
C LEU A 69 13.69 33.43 5.85
N PHE A 70 13.61 33.92 4.61
CA PHE A 70 13.10 33.15 3.48
C PHE A 70 13.93 31.90 3.20
N TYR A 71 15.27 31.99 3.21
CA TYR A 71 16.13 30.81 3.02
C TYR A 71 15.92 29.76 4.11
N VAL A 72 15.85 30.17 5.39
CA VAL A 72 15.59 29.26 6.50
C VAL A 72 14.24 28.56 6.34
N LEU A 73 13.19 29.32 6.01
CA LEU A 73 11.85 28.76 5.78
C LEU A 73 11.81 27.82 4.57
N ALA A 74 12.49 28.16 3.48
CA ALA A 74 12.57 27.33 2.29
C ALA A 74 13.25 25.99 2.61
N VAL A 75 14.38 26.02 3.33
CA VAL A 75 15.09 24.81 3.77
C VAL A 75 14.21 23.96 4.68
N LEU A 76 13.55 24.56 5.67
CA LEU A 76 12.61 23.84 6.55
C LEU A 76 11.45 23.24 5.76
N GLY A 77 10.87 23.99 4.82
CA GLY A 77 9.80 23.53 3.94
C GLY A 77 10.22 22.32 3.10
N VAL A 78 11.42 22.35 2.52
CA VAL A 78 11.98 21.22 1.76
C VAL A 78 12.21 20.00 2.66
N LEU A 79 12.78 20.18 3.86
CA LEU A 79 12.98 19.08 4.81
C LEU A 79 11.65 18.45 5.26
N LEU A 80 10.64 19.27 5.56
CA LEU A 80 9.31 18.80 5.91
C LEU A 80 8.64 18.08 4.72
N TRP A 81 8.80 18.59 3.51
CA TRP A 81 8.28 17.96 2.29
C TRP A 81 8.91 16.59 2.04
N ILE A 82 10.24 16.47 2.15
CA ILE A 82 10.97 15.19 2.03
C ILE A 82 10.49 14.21 3.10
N ARG A 83 10.40 14.65 4.36
CA ARG A 83 9.90 13.82 5.47
C ARG A 83 8.48 13.35 5.22
N HIS A 84 7.60 14.25 4.78
CA HIS A 84 6.20 13.92 4.51
C HIS A 84 6.07 12.89 3.38
N ARG A 85 6.78 13.10 2.26
CA ARG A 85 6.87 12.14 1.15
C ARG A 85 7.43 10.78 1.59
N GLY A 86 8.44 10.77 2.45
CA GLY A 86 9.04 9.54 2.99
C GLY A 86 8.04 8.73 3.81
N ILE A 87 7.31 9.39 4.73
CA ILE A 87 6.30 8.74 5.58
C ILE A 87 5.14 8.19 4.74
N GLN A 88 4.66 8.95 3.75
CA GLN A 88 3.57 8.47 2.88
C GLN A 88 3.94 7.19 2.12
N LYS A 89 5.15 7.13 1.55
CA LYS A 89 5.63 5.92 0.86
C LYS A 89 5.71 4.71 1.81
N LEU A 90 6.15 4.93 3.05
CA LEU A 90 6.26 3.85 4.03
C LEU A 90 4.89 3.31 4.44
N LYS A 91 3.91 4.21 4.65
CA LYS A 91 2.51 3.82 4.94
C LYS A 91 1.88 3.02 3.80
N GLN A 92 2.10 3.41 2.54
CA GLN A 92 1.57 2.68 1.39
C GLN A 92 2.13 1.26 1.30
N LYS A 93 3.45 1.10 1.49
CA LYS A 93 4.08 -0.23 1.51
C LYS A 93 3.52 -1.11 2.63
N PHE A 94 3.32 -0.53 3.80
CA PHE A 94 2.78 -1.26 4.94
C PHE A 94 1.32 -1.69 4.71
N ALA A 95 0.49 -0.82 4.13
CA ALA A 95 -0.91 -1.14 3.80
C ALA A 95 -1.00 -2.30 2.79
N ILE A 96 -0.18 -2.27 1.72
CA ILE A 96 -0.14 -3.33 0.72
C ILE A 96 0.32 -4.67 1.34
N GLU A 97 1.31 -4.63 2.22
CA GLU A 97 1.78 -5.85 2.88
C GLU A 97 0.71 -6.45 3.82
N GLN A 98 -0.02 -5.59 4.55
CA GLN A 98 -1.15 -6.04 5.37
C GLN A 98 -2.27 -6.68 4.54
N GLU A 99 -2.65 -6.06 3.42
CA GLU A 99 -3.65 -6.63 2.50
C GLU A 99 -3.19 -7.99 1.95
N ARG A 100 -1.91 -8.13 1.59
CA ARG A 100 -1.34 -9.41 1.12
C ARG A 100 -1.38 -10.49 2.20
N ILE A 101 -1.07 -10.15 3.45
CA ILE A 101 -1.12 -11.09 4.57
C ILE A 101 -2.56 -11.55 4.80
N GLN A 102 -3.52 -10.61 4.83
CA GLN A 102 -4.94 -10.94 5.01
C GLN A 102 -5.47 -11.81 3.85
N ALA A 103 -5.12 -11.48 2.61
CA ALA A 103 -5.51 -12.28 1.46
C ALA A 103 -4.93 -13.71 1.52
N ARG A 104 -3.67 -13.87 1.94
CA ARG A 104 -3.06 -15.19 2.13
C ARG A 104 -3.75 -15.98 3.24
N GLN A 105 -4.05 -15.34 4.37
CA GLN A 105 -4.78 -15.98 5.47
C GLN A 105 -6.18 -16.43 5.04
N LEU A 106 -6.90 -15.61 4.28
CA LEU A 106 -8.21 -15.95 3.76
C LEU A 106 -8.15 -17.15 2.82
N ILE A 107 -7.19 -17.18 1.89
CA ILE A 107 -6.99 -18.31 0.97
C ILE A 107 -6.62 -19.58 1.76
N GLU A 108 -5.75 -19.47 2.76
CA GLU A 108 -5.36 -20.61 3.59
C GLU A 108 -6.54 -21.15 4.40
N GLN A 109 -7.36 -20.27 4.97
CA GLN A 109 -8.59 -20.64 5.66
C GLN A 109 -9.58 -21.34 4.71
N GLN A 110 -9.81 -20.77 3.53
CA GLN A 110 -10.68 -21.38 2.51
C GLN A 110 -10.20 -22.77 2.11
N LYS A 111 -8.88 -22.97 1.97
CA LYS A 111 -8.30 -24.30 1.70
C LYS A 111 -8.55 -25.27 2.85
N ARG A 112 -8.32 -24.86 4.09
CA ARG A 112 -8.58 -25.71 5.28
C ARG A 112 -10.06 -26.07 5.40
N ASP A 113 -10.95 -25.14 5.13
CA ASP A 113 -12.40 -25.35 5.17
C ASP A 113 -12.83 -26.32 4.05
N ALA A 114 -12.28 -26.16 2.84
CA ALA A 114 -12.49 -27.09 1.74
C ALA A 114 -11.99 -28.50 2.09
N GLU A 115 -10.75 -28.63 2.57
CA GLU A 115 -10.18 -29.92 2.99
C GLU A 115 -11.02 -30.59 4.08
N THR A 116 -11.46 -29.82 5.08
CA THR A 116 -12.33 -30.32 6.16
C THR A 116 -13.67 -30.81 5.61
N LYS A 117 -14.26 -30.08 4.66
CA LYS A 117 -15.50 -30.48 3.99
C LYS A 117 -15.31 -31.76 3.18
N HIS A 118 -14.23 -31.87 2.41
CA HIS A 118 -13.90 -33.09 1.67
C HIS A 118 -13.72 -34.30 2.61
N GLN A 119 -13.05 -34.11 3.75
CA GLN A 119 -12.90 -35.16 4.76
C GLN A 119 -14.26 -35.57 5.35
N LEU A 120 -15.12 -34.61 5.66
CA LEU A 120 -16.46 -34.87 6.17
C LEU A 120 -17.30 -35.67 5.18
N ASP A 121 -17.26 -35.31 3.90
CA ASP A 121 -18.03 -36.01 2.87
C ASP A 121 -17.48 -37.43 2.63
N ALA A 122 -16.16 -37.61 2.64
CA ALA A 122 -15.56 -38.94 2.61
C ALA A 122 -15.99 -39.81 3.81
N MET A 123 -16.08 -39.23 5.02
CA MET A 123 -16.58 -39.92 6.21
C MET A 123 -18.05 -40.32 6.09
N LYS A 124 -18.92 -39.43 5.58
CA LYS A 124 -20.34 -39.75 5.33
C LYS A 124 -20.50 -40.92 4.36
N ILE A 125 -19.71 -40.96 3.29
CA ILE A 125 -19.76 -42.05 2.31
C ILE A 125 -19.35 -43.38 2.94
N ARG A 126 -18.25 -43.39 3.71
CA ARG A 126 -17.81 -44.59 4.44
C ARG A 126 -18.87 -45.06 5.43
N PHE A 127 -19.46 -44.14 6.19
CA PHE A 127 -20.54 -44.46 7.13
C PHE A 127 -21.74 -45.11 6.43
N LEU A 128 -22.23 -44.53 5.34
CA LEU A 128 -23.37 -45.08 4.59
C LEU A 128 -23.06 -46.43 3.95
N THR A 129 -21.84 -46.60 3.44
CA THR A 129 -21.34 -47.88 2.90
C THR A 129 -21.41 -48.96 3.97
N ASN A 130 -20.86 -48.70 5.15
CA ASN A 130 -20.88 -49.64 6.27
C ASN A 130 -22.32 -49.97 6.71
N LEU A 131 -23.14 -48.94 6.92
CA LEU A 131 -24.53 -49.09 7.32
C LEU A 131 -25.33 -50.00 6.36
N SER A 132 -25.05 -49.89 5.07
CA SER A 132 -25.76 -50.67 4.06
C SER A 132 -25.35 -52.14 4.03
N HIS A 133 -24.05 -52.42 4.26
CA HIS A 133 -23.60 -53.79 4.47
C HIS A 133 -24.21 -54.41 5.74
N GLU A 134 -24.27 -53.63 6.81
CA GLU A 134 -24.87 -54.03 8.09
C GLU A 134 -26.38 -54.23 8.00
N PHE A 135 -27.10 -53.51 7.13
CA PHE A 135 -28.52 -53.78 6.88
C PHE A 135 -28.75 -54.94 5.91
N ARG A 136 -27.94 -55.10 4.87
CA ARG A 136 -28.10 -56.18 3.87
C ARG A 136 -28.04 -57.55 4.53
N THR A 137 -27.11 -57.76 5.45
CA THR A 137 -26.91 -59.06 6.13
C THR A 137 -28.16 -59.55 6.89
N PRO A 138 -28.70 -58.82 7.89
CA PRO A 138 -29.88 -59.26 8.62
C PRO A 138 -31.13 -59.31 7.74
N ILE A 139 -31.30 -58.38 6.78
CA ILE A 139 -32.43 -58.43 5.85
C ILE A 139 -32.37 -59.71 5.00
N SER A 140 -31.18 -60.07 4.48
CA SER A 140 -31.01 -61.29 3.68
C SER A 140 -31.24 -62.56 4.53
N LEU A 141 -30.80 -62.56 5.78
CA LEU A 141 -31.03 -63.64 6.74
C LEU A 141 -32.51 -63.81 7.10
N ILE A 142 -33.29 -62.72 7.18
CA ILE A 142 -34.75 -62.78 7.40
C ILE A 142 -35.49 -63.22 6.13
N MET A 143 -35.02 -62.77 4.96
CA MET A 143 -35.68 -63.01 3.69
C MET A 143 -35.59 -64.48 3.24
N GLY A 144 -34.49 -65.17 3.52
CA GLY A 144 -34.32 -66.59 3.17
C GLY A 144 -35.40 -67.53 3.76
N PRO A 145 -35.59 -67.54 5.09
CA PRO A 145 -36.66 -68.32 5.74
C PRO A 145 -38.06 -67.89 5.29
N ILE A 146 -38.30 -66.60 5.11
CA ILE A 146 -39.59 -66.09 4.62
C ILE A 146 -39.88 -66.64 3.23
N ASP A 147 -38.93 -66.60 2.30
CA ASP A 147 -39.11 -67.10 0.95
C ASP A 147 -39.41 -68.62 0.95
N ALA A 148 -38.78 -69.39 1.84
CA ALA A 148 -39.07 -70.82 2.02
C ALA A 148 -40.49 -71.07 2.59
N LEU A 149 -40.96 -70.24 3.52
CA LEU A 149 -42.30 -70.34 4.09
C LEU A 149 -43.39 -69.92 3.10
N VAL A 150 -43.15 -68.89 2.29
CA VAL A 150 -44.02 -68.48 1.17
C VAL A 150 -44.19 -69.64 0.20
N ALA A 151 -43.09 -70.31 -0.18
CA ALA A 151 -43.12 -71.42 -1.13
C ALA A 151 -43.97 -72.62 -0.65
N LYS A 152 -43.99 -72.87 0.67
CA LYS A 152 -44.78 -73.96 1.29
C LYS A 152 -46.26 -73.62 1.53
N ASN A 153 -46.63 -72.34 1.58
CA ASN A 153 -47.96 -71.87 2.01
C ASN A 153 -48.69 -71.07 0.93
N LYS A 154 -48.47 -71.37 -0.36
CA LYS A 154 -48.90 -70.54 -1.50
C LYS A 154 -50.39 -70.12 -1.49
N ASP A 155 -51.29 -71.03 -1.10
CA ASP A 155 -52.74 -70.80 -1.16
C ASP A 155 -53.39 -70.56 0.22
N SER A 156 -52.58 -70.24 1.23
CA SER A 156 -53.09 -69.96 2.57
C SER A 156 -53.04 -68.47 2.90
N LYS A 157 -53.92 -68.04 3.81
CA LYS A 157 -53.93 -66.68 4.37
C LYS A 157 -52.58 -66.31 5.02
N LEU A 158 -51.82 -67.30 5.49
CA LEU A 158 -50.45 -67.14 6.00
C LEU A 158 -49.46 -66.84 4.85
N GLY A 159 -49.62 -67.48 3.70
CA GLY A 159 -48.82 -67.19 2.49
C GLY A 159 -48.99 -65.76 1.99
N GLU A 160 -50.21 -65.21 2.02
CA GLU A 160 -50.46 -63.81 1.67
C GLU A 160 -49.74 -62.82 2.61
N GLN A 161 -49.78 -63.08 3.92
CA GLN A 161 -49.06 -62.27 4.92
C GLN A 161 -47.54 -62.36 4.76
N LEU A 162 -47.01 -63.56 4.53
CA LEU A 162 -45.58 -63.77 4.28
C LEU A 162 -45.11 -63.09 2.98
N ASN A 163 -45.94 -63.08 1.93
CA ASN A 163 -45.67 -62.35 0.70
C ASN A 163 -45.59 -60.83 0.91
N LEU A 164 -46.46 -60.27 1.76
CA LEU A 164 -46.38 -58.86 2.14
C LEU A 164 -45.07 -58.55 2.88
N ILE A 165 -44.63 -59.40 3.80
CA ILE A 165 -43.37 -59.19 4.54
C ILE A 165 -42.17 -59.31 3.58
N SER A 166 -42.12 -60.33 2.73
CA SER A 166 -41.03 -60.50 1.73
C SER A 166 -40.95 -59.29 0.79
N ARG A 167 -42.08 -58.80 0.27
CA ARG A 167 -42.12 -57.60 -0.57
C ARG A 167 -41.61 -56.36 0.14
N ASN A 168 -41.97 -56.15 1.41
CA ASN A 168 -41.49 -55.01 2.18
C ASN A 168 -39.99 -55.10 2.48
N ALA A 169 -39.48 -56.29 2.81
CA ALA A 169 -38.05 -56.53 3.02
C ALA A 169 -37.23 -56.27 1.73
N ARG A 170 -37.71 -56.76 0.58
CA ARG A 170 -37.10 -56.48 -0.74
C ARG A 170 -37.11 -55.00 -1.08
N ARG A 171 -38.23 -54.31 -0.80
CA ARG A 171 -38.34 -52.85 -1.00
C ARG A 171 -37.34 -52.09 -0.14
N LEU A 172 -37.20 -52.46 1.14
CA LEU A 172 -36.23 -51.86 2.05
C LEU A 172 -34.79 -52.07 1.55
N LEU A 173 -34.44 -53.28 1.12
CA LEU A 173 -33.12 -53.59 0.58
C LEU A 173 -32.80 -52.78 -0.68
N ASN A 174 -33.77 -52.64 -1.59
CA ASN A 174 -33.62 -51.84 -2.80
C ASN A 174 -33.41 -50.35 -2.48
N LEU A 175 -34.15 -49.80 -1.50
CA LEU A 175 -33.97 -48.41 -1.07
C LEU A 175 -32.58 -48.16 -0.47
N VAL A 176 -32.08 -49.10 0.34
CA VAL A 176 -30.72 -49.03 0.90
C VAL A 176 -29.68 -49.04 -0.22
N ASN A 177 -29.83 -49.92 -1.21
CA ASN A 177 -28.92 -49.97 -2.35
C ASN A 177 -28.97 -48.69 -3.20
N GLN A 178 -30.15 -48.17 -3.49
CA GLN A 178 -30.31 -46.91 -4.25
C GLN A 178 -29.67 -45.72 -3.55
N LEU A 179 -29.81 -45.62 -2.22
CA LEU A 179 -29.18 -44.57 -1.43
C LEU A 179 -27.65 -44.65 -1.50
N LEU A 180 -27.08 -45.86 -1.48
CA LEU A 180 -25.64 -46.04 -1.67
C LEU A 180 -25.17 -45.63 -3.05
N ASP A 181 -25.87 -46.07 -4.08
CA ASP A 181 -25.47 -45.82 -5.46
C ASP A 181 -25.50 -44.32 -5.75
N PHE A 182 -26.52 -43.61 -5.25
CA PHE A 182 -26.59 -42.15 -5.30
C PHE A 182 -25.35 -41.48 -4.67
N ARG A 183 -24.95 -41.92 -3.47
CA ARG A 183 -23.78 -41.34 -2.76
C ARG A 183 -22.45 -41.67 -3.41
N LYS A 184 -22.33 -42.83 -4.06
CA LYS A 184 -21.14 -43.18 -4.84
C LYS A 184 -21.02 -42.35 -6.10
N MET A 185 -22.14 -42.05 -6.78
CA MET A 185 -22.16 -41.21 -7.97
C MET A 185 -21.80 -39.76 -7.66
N GLU A 186 -22.40 -39.17 -6.61
CA GLU A 186 -22.10 -37.81 -6.14
C GLU A 186 -20.60 -37.60 -5.87
N TYR A 187 -19.91 -38.61 -5.32
CA TYR A 187 -18.47 -38.58 -5.10
C TYR A 187 -17.63 -38.65 -6.39
N HIS A 188 -18.06 -39.44 -7.37
CA HIS A 188 -17.34 -39.54 -8.65
C HIS A 188 -17.49 -38.26 -9.47
N GLU A 189 -18.65 -37.61 -9.46
CA GLU A 189 -18.84 -36.30 -10.10
C GLU A 189 -17.96 -35.23 -9.46
N LEU A 190 -17.89 -35.19 -8.13
CA LEU A 190 -17.03 -34.23 -7.41
C LEU A 190 -15.54 -34.39 -7.74
N LYS A 191 -15.05 -35.62 -7.91
CA LYS A 191 -13.64 -35.88 -8.24
C LYS A 191 -13.25 -35.45 -9.66
N VAL A 192 -14.16 -35.59 -10.62
CA VAL A 192 -13.90 -35.19 -12.02
C VAL A 192 -13.83 -33.67 -12.14
N GLN A 193 -14.56 -32.94 -11.31
CA GLN A 193 -14.58 -31.48 -11.30
C GLN A 193 -13.34 -30.83 -10.66
N ASP A 194 -12.63 -31.55 -9.78
CA ASP A 194 -11.38 -31.08 -9.16
C ASP A 194 -10.13 -31.33 -10.05
N GLU A 195 -10.25 -32.11 -11.13
CA GLU A 195 -9.15 -32.46 -12.06
C GLU A 195 -9.17 -31.70 -13.41
N GLU A 196 -10.21 -30.92 -13.71
CA GLU A 196 -10.29 -29.97 -14.84
C GLU A 196 -9.83 -28.55 -14.46
#